data_AF-A0A6B2G7E7-F1
#
_entry.id   AF-A0A6B2G7E7-F1
#
_cell.length_a   1.000
_cell.length_b   1.000
_cell.length_c   1.000
_cell.angle_alpha   90.00
_cell.angle_beta   90.00
_cell.angle_gamma   90.00
#
_symmetry.space_group_name_H-M   'P 1'
#
loop_
_entity.id
_entity.type
_entity.pdbx_description
1 polymer ?
#
loop_
_entity_poly.entity_id
_entity_poly.type
_entity_poly.pdbx_seq_one_letter_code
_entity_poly.pdbx_strand_id
1 'polypeptide(L)'
;MENFLLPILVAVGLGTLFNFGIHKIDEGHVGVYYRGGALLEKISDPGYHLLFPFVTTFKSVQVTLQTDQVRSVPCGTSGGVVIYFDRIEVVNILRRDAVYNVVKNYTVEYDRPLIF
;
A
#
# COMPACT_ATOMS: atom_id res chain seq x y z
N MET A 1 -42.80 4.41 -23.30
CA MET A 1 -41.33 4.53 -23.31
C MET A 1 -40.74 4.88 -21.94
N GLU A 2 -41.51 5.39 -20.97
CA GLU A 2 -40.97 5.77 -19.64
C GLU A 2 -40.60 4.59 -18.73
N ASN A 3 -41.30 3.45 -18.80
CA ASN A 3 -41.04 2.30 -17.91
C ASN A 3 -39.71 1.57 -18.14
N PHE A 4 -39.06 1.78 -19.30
CA PHE A 4 -37.77 1.14 -19.61
C PHE A 4 -36.57 2.00 -19.22
N LEU A 5 -36.74 3.30 -18.99
CA LEU A 5 -35.63 4.20 -18.62
C LEU A 5 -35.16 3.98 -17.19
N LEU A 6 -36.09 3.76 -16.26
CA LEU A 6 -35.79 3.50 -14.86
C LEU A 6 -34.93 2.24 -14.63
N PRO A 7 -35.25 1.06 -15.18
CA PRO A 7 -34.40 -0.12 -15.04
C PRO A 7 -33.04 0.03 -15.72
N ILE A 8 -32.96 0.78 -16.83
CA ILE A 8 -31.68 1.08 -17.51
C ILE A 8 -30.80 1.95 -16.62
N LEU A 9 -31.35 3.01 -16.01
CA LEU A 9 -30.60 3.88 -15.11
C LEU A 9 -30.10 3.13 -13.86
N VAL A 10 -30.94 2.25 -13.30
CA VAL A 10 -30.54 1.39 -12.17
C VAL A 10 -29.44 0.41 -12.57
N ALA A 11 -29.56 -0.23 -13.74
CA ALA A 11 -28.54 -1.17 -14.22
C ALA A 11 -27.19 -0.47 -14.48
N VAL A 12 -27.21 0.72 -15.09
CA VAL A 12 -26.00 1.52 -15.29
C VAL A 12 -25.42 1.95 -13.95
N GLY A 13 -26.25 2.43 -13.01
CA GLY A 13 -25.80 2.83 -11.67
C GLY A 13 -25.18 1.67 -10.88
N LEU A 14 -25.77 0.47 -10.93
CA LEU A 14 -25.20 -0.73 -10.31
C LEU A 14 -23.90 -1.16 -11.00
N GLY A 15 -23.86 -1.08 -12.33
CA GLY A 15 -22.67 -1.41 -13.11
C GLY A 15 -21.48 -0.50 -12.81
N THR A 16 -21.72 0.82 -12.66
CA THR A 16 -20.66 1.77 -12.28
C THR A 16 -20.20 1.53 -10.85
N LEU A 17 -21.11 1.34 -9.89
CA LEU A 17 -20.75 1.01 -8.51
C LEU A 17 -19.92 -0.26 -8.40
N PHE A 18 -20.27 -1.30 -9.17
CA PHE A 18 -19.52 -2.54 -9.22
C PHE A 18 -18.11 -2.35 -9.80
N ASN A 19 -17.97 -1.53 -10.84
CA ASN A 19 -16.68 -1.23 -11.45
C ASN A 19 -15.71 -0.55 -10.46
N PHE A 20 -16.20 0.38 -9.63
CA PHE A 20 -15.41 1.01 -8.58
C PHE A 20 -15.16 0.13 -7.34
N GLY A 21 -15.92 -0.96 -7.20
CA GLY A 21 -15.80 -1.88 -6.07
C GLY A 21 -14.74 -2.96 -6.27
N ILE A 22 -14.28 -3.24 -7.49
CA ILE A 22 -13.27 -4.27 -7.77
C ILE A 22 -11.88 -3.66 -7.83
N HIS A 23 -10.92 -4.33 -7.21
CA HIS A 23 -9.49 -4.04 -7.39
C HIS A 23 -8.69 -5.34 -7.37
N LYS A 24 -7.45 -5.25 -7.86
CA LYS A 24 -6.48 -6.35 -7.89
C LYS A 24 -5.34 -6.04 -6.93
N ILE A 25 -4.90 -7.06 -6.20
CA ILE A 25 -3.65 -7.07 -5.43
C ILE A 25 -2.68 -7.98 -6.19
N ASP A 26 -1.52 -7.45 -6.54
CA ASP A 26 -0.51 -8.21 -7.28
C ASP A 26 0.21 -9.22 -6.37
N GLU A 27 0.78 -10.24 -7.00
CA GLU A 27 1.64 -11.18 -6.30
C GLU A 27 2.81 -10.47 -5.61
N GLY A 28 3.24 -11.02 -4.49
CA GLY A 28 4.26 -10.40 -3.63
C GLY A 28 3.78 -9.20 -2.81
N HIS A 29 2.49 -8.87 -2.87
CA HIS A 29 1.87 -7.84 -2.05
C HIS A 29 0.73 -8.40 -1.19
N VAL A 30 0.34 -7.64 -0.19
CA VAL A 30 -0.90 -7.86 0.57
C VAL A 30 -1.71 -6.56 0.62
N GLY A 31 -3.02 -6.69 0.67
CA GLY A 31 -3.94 -5.55 0.77
C GLY A 31 -4.21 -5.21 2.22
N VAL A 32 -4.03 -3.94 2.57
CA VAL A 32 -4.56 -3.35 3.81
C VAL A 32 -5.73 -2.44 3.49
N TYR A 33 -6.78 -2.52 4.29
CA TYR A 33 -8.03 -1.79 4.04
C TYR A 33 -8.28 -0.76 5.13
N TYR A 34 -8.82 0.37 4.71
CA TYR A 34 -9.28 1.43 5.58
C TYR A 34 -10.78 1.59 5.39
N ARG A 35 -11.52 1.69 6.50
CA ARG A 35 -12.95 1.99 6.51
C ARG A 35 -13.17 3.29 7.25
N GLY A 36 -13.61 4.33 6.54
CA GLY A 36 -13.78 5.67 7.12
C GLY A 36 -12.51 6.22 7.79
N GLY A 37 -11.33 5.86 7.27
CA GLY A 37 -10.03 6.25 7.82
C GLY A 37 -9.44 5.29 8.87
N ALA A 38 -10.20 4.34 9.38
CA ALA A 38 -9.68 3.34 10.33
C ALA A 38 -9.11 2.12 9.61
N LEU A 39 -7.89 1.70 9.96
CA LEU A 39 -7.24 0.49 9.44
C LEU A 39 -7.97 -0.77 9.95
N LEU A 40 -8.37 -1.65 9.04
CA LEU A 40 -8.94 -2.95 9.35
C LEU A 40 -7.85 -3.95 9.73
N GLU A 41 -8.14 -4.81 10.71
CA GLU A 41 -7.17 -5.78 11.25
C GLU A 41 -6.79 -6.89 10.27
N LYS A 42 -7.71 -7.22 9.36
CA LYS A 42 -7.50 -8.29 8.39
C LYS A 42 -6.78 -7.76 7.16
N ILE A 43 -5.70 -8.45 6.77
CA ILE A 43 -5.04 -8.29 5.49
C ILE A 43 -5.65 -9.22 4.43
N SER A 44 -5.58 -8.83 3.16
CA SER A 44 -5.98 -9.66 2.03
C SER A 44 -4.78 -10.17 1.24
N ASP A 45 -4.87 -11.42 0.80
CA ASP A 45 -3.89 -12.07 -0.08
C ASP A 45 -3.93 -11.53 -1.52
N PRO A 46 -2.93 -11.83 -2.37
CA PRO A 46 -2.97 -11.53 -3.80
C PRO A 46 -4.24 -12.03 -4.51
N GLY A 47 -4.71 -11.28 -5.50
CA GLY A 47 -5.92 -11.61 -6.28
C GLY A 47 -6.91 -10.46 -6.43
N TYR A 48 -8.10 -10.77 -6.94
CA TYR A 48 -9.19 -9.80 -7.07
C TYR A 48 -10.03 -9.72 -5.80
N HIS A 49 -10.29 -8.51 -5.32
CA HIS A 49 -11.04 -8.25 -4.10
C HIS A 49 -12.11 -7.18 -4.33
N LEU A 50 -13.16 -7.28 -3.52
CA LEU A 50 -14.24 -6.30 -3.47
C LEU A 50 -14.04 -5.34 -2.31
N LEU A 51 -14.32 -4.07 -2.58
CA LEU A 51 -14.42 -3.02 -1.58
C LEU A 51 -15.74 -2.26 -1.78
N PHE A 52 -16.25 -1.65 -0.72
CA PHE A 52 -17.40 -0.77 -0.80
C PHE A 52 -16.93 0.60 -1.31
N PRO A 53 -17.38 1.05 -2.50
CA PRO A 53 -16.98 2.33 -3.05
C PRO A 53 -17.34 3.45 -2.06
N PHE A 54 -16.51 4.51 -2.03
CA PHE A 54 -16.62 5.68 -1.15
C PHE A 54 -16.36 5.46 0.35
N VAL A 55 -16.66 4.28 0.90
CA VAL A 55 -16.53 4.00 2.34
C VAL A 55 -15.20 3.33 2.68
N THR A 56 -14.74 2.45 1.79
CA THR A 56 -13.51 1.69 1.99
C THR A 56 -12.48 2.04 0.94
N THR A 57 -11.23 2.15 1.38
CA THR A 57 -10.07 2.30 0.51
C THR A 57 -9.08 1.19 0.83
N PHE A 58 -8.23 0.84 -0.13
CA PHE A 58 -7.19 -0.14 0.08
C PHE A 58 -5.83 0.45 -0.30
N LYS A 59 -4.78 -0.12 0.28
CA LYS A 59 -3.39 0.10 -0.11
C LYS A 59 -2.71 -1.25 -0.27
N SER A 60 -1.89 -1.37 -1.29
CA SER A 60 -1.06 -2.55 -1.53
C SER A 60 0.27 -2.36 -0.79
N VAL A 61 0.64 -3.33 0.04
CA VAL A 61 1.90 -3.33 0.81
C VAL A 61 2.74 -4.50 0.31
N GLN A 62 3.98 -4.21 -0.08
CA GLN A 62 4.90 -5.22 -0.57
C GLN A 62 5.43 -6.08 0.59
N VAL A 63 5.45 -7.41 0.40
CA VAL A 63 5.92 -8.39 1.40
C VAL A 63 7.00 -9.31 0.83
N THR A 64 7.59 -8.92 -0.30
CA THR A 64 8.76 -9.57 -0.91
C THR A 64 10.04 -8.82 -0.52
N LEU A 65 11.18 -9.32 -1.00
CA LEU A 65 12.45 -8.62 -0.91
C LEU A 65 12.37 -7.26 -1.62
N GLN A 66 12.74 -6.21 -0.90
CA GLN A 66 12.88 -4.85 -1.41
C GLN A 66 14.32 -4.39 -1.17
N THR A 67 14.85 -3.57 -2.07
CA THR A 67 16.17 -2.96 -1.96
C THR A 67 16.01 -1.46 -2.07
N ASP A 68 16.26 -0.77 -0.97
CA ASP A 68 16.29 0.69 -0.92
C ASP A 68 17.72 1.18 -1.02
N GLN A 69 17.92 2.38 -1.55
CA GLN A 69 19.25 2.97 -1.72
C GLN A 69 19.31 4.39 -1.16
N VAL A 70 20.39 4.68 -0.46
CA VAL A 70 20.78 6.04 -0.03
C VAL A 70 22.02 6.42 -0.80
N ARG A 71 22.08 7.67 -1.25
CA ARG A 71 23.22 8.18 -2.01
C ARG A 71 23.84 9.37 -1.32
N SER A 72 25.14 9.55 -1.57
CA SER A 72 25.89 10.72 -1.10
C SER A 72 25.86 10.89 0.43
N VAL A 73 25.99 9.79 1.17
CA VAL A 73 25.90 9.80 2.63
C VAL A 73 27.22 10.32 3.24
N PRO A 74 27.20 11.46 3.95
CA PRO A 74 28.40 11.97 4.63
C PRO A 74 28.64 11.18 5.93
N CYS A 75 29.88 10.76 6.16
CA CYS A 75 30.29 10.10 7.39
C CYS A 75 31.52 10.79 7.99
N GLY A 76 31.43 11.16 9.27
CA GLY A 76 32.52 11.76 10.02
C GLY A 76 33.44 10.68 10.59
N THR A 77 34.74 10.78 10.31
CA THR A 77 35.76 9.94 10.94
C THR A 77 36.20 10.53 12.28
N SER A 78 36.79 9.71 13.17
CA SER A 78 37.34 10.19 14.45
C SER A 78 38.43 11.26 14.32
N GLY A 79 39.07 11.35 13.15
CA GLY A 79 40.06 12.38 12.82
C GLY A 79 39.48 13.69 12.28
N GLY A 80 38.15 13.84 12.22
CA GLY A 80 37.49 15.06 11.73
C GLY A 80 37.41 15.19 10.21
N VAL A 81 37.81 14.16 9.46
CA VAL A 81 37.65 14.10 7.99
C VAL A 81 36.26 13.56 7.66
N VAL A 82 35.57 14.23 6.74
CA VAL A 82 34.29 13.76 6.17
C VAL A 82 34.58 12.93 4.94
N ILE A 83 34.09 11.69 4.94
CA ILE A 83 34.06 10.82 3.76
C ILE A 83 32.63 10.73 3.24
N TYR A 84 32.49 10.43 1.95
CA TYR A 84 31.18 10.24 1.33
C TYR A 84 31.05 8.80 0.84
N PHE A 85 29.97 8.13 1.23
CA PHE A 85 29.55 6.87 0.62
C PHE A 85 28.65 7.20 -0.57
N ASP A 86 29.09 6.80 -1.77
CA ASP A 86 28.33 7.06 -3.01
C ASP A 86 26.96 6.38 -2.98
N ARG A 87 26.92 5.13 -2.50
CA ARG A 87 25.69 4.35 -2.38
C ARG A 87 25.73 3.38 -1.20
N ILE A 88 24.66 3.37 -0.41
CA ILE A 88 24.37 2.35 0.60
C ILE A 88 23.04 1.71 0.21
N GLU A 89 23.02 0.39 0.07
CA GLU A 89 21.82 -0.37 -0.27
C GLU A 89 21.34 -1.13 0.98
N VAL A 90 20.06 -1.00 1.30
CA VAL A 90 19.41 -1.67 2.43
C VAL A 90 18.39 -2.64 1.87
N VAL A 91 18.57 -3.91 2.18
CA VAL A 91 17.65 -4.97 1.75
C VAL A 91 16.75 -5.33 2.92
N ASN A 92 15.44 -5.29 2.70
CA ASN A 92 14.45 -5.65 3.71
C ASN A 92 13.39 -6.62 3.15
N ILE A 93 12.69 -7.30 4.05
CA ILE A 93 11.49 -8.08 3.76
C ILE A 93 10.50 -7.82 4.90
N LEU A 94 9.30 -7.33 4.57
CA LEU A 94 8.21 -7.26 5.53
C LEU A 94 7.49 -8.61 5.63
N ARG A 95 7.55 -9.22 6.81
CA ARG A 95 6.79 -10.45 7.08
C ARG A 95 5.28 -10.17 7.08
N ARG A 96 4.52 -11.02 6.39
CA ARG A 96 3.05 -10.89 6.25
C ARG A 96 2.32 -10.75 7.59
N ASP A 97 2.73 -11.50 8.61
CA ASP A 97 2.13 -11.47 9.95
C ASP A 97 2.37 -10.15 10.71
N ALA A 98 3.40 -9.39 10.33
CA ALA A 98 3.72 -8.10 10.95
C ALA A 98 3.04 -6.91 10.25
N VAL A 99 2.46 -7.10 9.05
CA VAL A 99 1.98 -6.01 8.19
C VAL A 99 1.00 -5.09 8.91
N TYR A 100 0.00 -5.63 9.61
CA TYR A 100 -0.99 -4.82 10.32
C TYR A 100 -0.32 -3.91 11.37
N ASN A 101 0.57 -4.47 12.19
CA ASN A 101 1.25 -3.73 13.25
C ASN A 101 2.20 -2.68 12.69
N VAL A 102 2.94 -3.01 11.63
CA VAL A 102 3.85 -2.07 10.96
C VAL A 102 3.08 -0.91 10.35
N VAL A 103 2.03 -1.18 9.58
CA VAL A 103 1.21 -0.13 8.95
C VAL A 103 0.48 0.71 9.98
N LYS A 104 0.04 0.12 11.09
CA LYS A 104 -0.61 0.86 12.18
C LYS A 104 0.35 1.86 12.86
N ASN A 105 1.61 1.45 13.07
CA ASN A 105 2.59 2.25 13.81
C ASN A 105 3.41 3.19 12.93
N TYR A 106 3.63 2.83 11.66
CA TYR A 106 4.55 3.52 10.75
C TYR A 106 3.94 3.87 9.39
N THR A 107 2.63 3.65 9.21
CA THR A 107 1.89 3.85 7.94
C THR A 107 2.36 2.92 6.83
N VAL A 108 1.76 3.06 5.64
CA VAL A 108 2.13 2.24 4.46
C VAL A 108 3.51 2.59 3.88
N GLU A 109 4.07 3.74 4.26
CA GLU A 109 5.40 4.22 3.84
C GLU A 109 6.46 4.00 4.92
N TYR A 110 6.39 2.86 5.62
CA TYR A 110 7.23 2.55 6.79
C TYR A 110 8.74 2.46 6.47
N ASP A 111 9.09 2.28 5.20
CA ASP A 111 10.45 2.12 4.67
C ASP A 111 11.16 3.46 4.41
N ARG A 112 10.42 4.53 4.09
CA ARG A 112 10.98 5.87 3.82
C ARG A 112 11.63 6.57 5.03
N PRO A 113 11.02 6.61 6.24
CA PRO A 113 11.53 7.45 7.32
C PRO A 113 12.82 6.94 7.97
N LEU A 114 13.24 5.71 7.69
CA LEU A 114 14.44 5.08 8.25
C LEU A 114 15.69 5.30 7.36
N ILE A 115 15.52 6.03 6.27
CA ILE A 115 16.49 6.18 5.19
C ILE A 115 16.61 7.68 4.87
N PHE A 116 17.15 8.45 5.81
CA PHE A 116 17.47 9.87 5.64
C PHE A 116 18.94 10.12 5.95
#